data_AF-A0A1E5NXL7-F1
#
_entry.id   AF-A0A1E5NXL7-F1
#
_cell.length_a   1.000
_cell.length_b   1.000
_cell.length_c   1.000
_cell.angle_alpha   90.00
_cell.angle_beta   90.00
_cell.angle_gamma   90.00
#
_symmetry.space_group_name_H-M   'P 1'
#
loop_
_entity.id
_entity.type
_entity.pdbx_description
1 polymer ?
#
loop_
_entity_poly.entity_id
_entity_poly.type
_entity_poly.pdbx_seq_one_letter_code
_entity_poly.pdbx_strand_id
1 'polypeptide(L)'
;MADVRITAATVEEQDRVADLITRALAAYPEPVAVDTPRRLPNRKPGPDHRLVMSVIPLAPQPQQHTVHVERDDASPDRSGGERDGGRRAVGRVQRRRALPPGSGQ
;
A
#
# COMPACT_ATOMS: atom_id res chain seq x y z
N MET A 1 -13.16 12.24 5.77
CA MET A 1 -13.52 12.65 4.39
C MET A 1 -13.81 14.14 4.41
N ALA A 2 -13.24 14.89 3.48
CA ALA A 2 -13.46 16.33 3.35
C ALA A 2 -13.87 16.68 1.92
N ASP A 3 -14.85 17.57 1.77
CA ASP A 3 -15.29 18.06 0.46
C ASP A 3 -14.65 19.43 0.18
N VAL A 4 -14.05 19.58 -1.00
CA VAL A 4 -13.60 20.87 -1.51
C VAL A 4 -14.57 21.35 -2.58
N ARG A 5 -15.05 22.59 -2.43
CA ARG A 5 -16.05 23.21 -3.31
C ARG A 5 -15.48 24.48 -3.93
N ILE A 6 -15.39 24.52 -5.25
CA ILE A 6 -14.94 25.69 -6.02
C ILE A 6 -16.19 26.36 -6.59
N THR A 7 -16.49 27.56 -6.07
CA THR A 7 -17.76 28.28 -6.34
C THR A 7 -17.57 29.63 -7.03
N ALA A 8 -16.34 30.13 -7.06
CA ALA A 8 -15.99 31.37 -7.75
C ALA A 8 -15.35 31.02 -9.10
N ALA A 9 -15.48 31.93 -10.07
CA ALA A 9 -14.78 31.93 -11.35
C ALA A 9 -15.47 31.14 -12.50
N THR A 10 -14.99 31.39 -13.72
CA THR A 10 -15.41 30.72 -14.95
C THR A 10 -15.10 29.21 -14.93
N VAL A 11 -15.67 28.46 -15.88
CA VAL A 11 -15.41 27.01 -16.04
C VAL A 11 -13.91 26.71 -16.11
N GLU A 12 -13.16 27.49 -16.88
CA GLU A 12 -11.72 27.31 -17.09
C GLU A 12 -10.91 27.60 -15.81
N GLU A 13 -11.28 28.64 -15.07
CA GLU A 13 -10.63 28.97 -13.80
C GLU A 13 -10.88 27.90 -12.73
N GLN A 14 -12.09 27.31 -12.71
CA GLN A 14 -12.40 26.18 -11.83
C GLN A 14 -11.50 24.98 -12.11
N ASP A 15 -11.25 24.67 -13.38
CA ASP A 15 -10.36 23.56 -13.77
C ASP A 15 -8.90 23.85 -13.40
N ARG A 16 -8.41 25.07 -13.63
CA ARG A 16 -7.05 25.47 -13.21
C ARG A 16 -6.85 25.35 -11.69
N VAL A 17 -7.84 25.77 -10.90
CA VAL A 17 -7.79 25.66 -9.44
C VAL A 17 -7.83 24.19 -9.01
N ALA A 18 -8.64 23.36 -9.67
CA ALA A 18 -8.71 21.93 -9.38
C ALA A 18 -7.38 21.21 -9.61
N ASP A 19 -6.71 21.54 -10.72
CA ASP A 19 -5.38 21.02 -11.03
C ASP A 19 -4.34 21.44 -9.98
N LEU A 20 -4.35 22.70 -9.57
CA LEU A 20 -3.45 23.21 -8.52
C LEU A 20 -3.66 22.48 -7.19
N ILE A 21 -4.92 22.28 -6.78
CA ILE A 21 -5.26 21.54 -5.56
C ILE A 21 -4.78 20.09 -5.67
N THR A 22 -5.02 19.43 -6.81
CA THR A 22 -4.59 18.04 -7.02
C THR A 22 -3.08 17.89 -6.93
N ARG A 23 -2.31 18.81 -7.54
CA ARG A 23 -0.84 18.83 -7.44
C ARG A 23 -0.36 19.09 -6.01
N ALA A 24 -1.00 20.00 -5.29
CA ALA A 24 -0.65 20.31 -3.90
C ALA A 24 -0.91 19.10 -2.97
N LEU A 25 -2.03 18.40 -3.16
CA LEU A 25 -2.37 17.20 -2.41
C LEU A 25 -1.43 16.03 -2.73
N ALA A 26 -0.97 15.90 -3.98
CA ALA A 26 0.01 14.88 -4.36
C ALA A 26 1.40 15.10 -3.73
N ALA A 27 1.75 16.36 -3.42
CA ALA A 27 2.99 16.70 -2.71
C ALA A 27 2.84 16.62 -1.18
N TYR A 28 1.64 16.34 -0.67
CA TYR A 28 1.38 16.29 0.76
C TYR A 28 2.04 15.05 1.39
N PRO A 29 2.65 15.17 2.59
CA PRO A 29 3.38 14.06 3.21
C PRO A 29 2.47 12.90 3.63
N GLU A 30 1.20 13.17 3.93
CA GLU A 30 0.23 12.11 4.22
C GLU A 30 -0.47 11.63 2.94
N PRO A 31 -0.64 10.31 2.77
CA PRO A 31 -1.28 9.77 1.59
C PRO A 31 -2.76 10.14 1.59
N VAL A 32 -3.19 10.83 0.54
CA VAL A 32 -4.57 11.24 0.32
C VAL A 32 -5.02 10.78 -1.06
N ALA A 33 -6.21 10.20 -1.15
CA ALA A 33 -6.90 9.97 -2.42
C ALA A 33 -7.82 11.15 -2.72
N VAL A 34 -7.90 11.52 -4.00
CA VAL A 34 -8.79 12.57 -4.48
C VAL A 34 -9.76 11.94 -5.49
N ASP A 35 -11.06 12.09 -5.25
CA ASP A 35 -12.09 11.65 -6.19
C ASP A 35 -12.08 12.50 -7.46
N THR A 36 -12.56 11.93 -8.56
CA THR A 36 -12.74 12.67 -9.82
C THR A 36 -13.63 13.90 -9.60
N PRO A 37 -13.19 15.10 -10.03
CA PRO A 37 -13.97 16.32 -9.87
C PRO A 37 -15.33 16.22 -10.56
N ARG A 38 -16.41 16.58 -9.85
CA ARG A 38 -17.77 16.58 -10.39
C ARG A 38 -18.31 17.99 -10.49
N ARG A 39 -18.91 18.31 -11.63
CA ARG A 39 -19.64 19.57 -11.84
C ARG A 39 -21.07 19.40 -11.37
N LEU A 40 -21.48 20.23 -10.41
CA LEU A 40 -22.83 20.23 -9.86
C LEU A 40 -23.49 21.59 -10.06
N PRO A 41 -24.80 21.64 -10.32
CA PRO A 41 -25.52 22.91 -10.44
C PRO A 41 -25.43 23.70 -9.14
N ASN A 42 -25.16 25.00 -9.28
CA ASN A 42 -25.07 25.90 -8.15
C ASN A 42 -26.48 26.28 -7.68
N ARG A 43 -26.71 26.22 -6.36
CA ARG A 43 -27.99 26.65 -5.75
C ARG A 43 -27.93 28.06 -5.17
N LYS A 44 -26.73 28.65 -5.12
CA LYS A 44 -26.49 30.01 -4.63
C LYS A 44 -26.25 30.95 -5.81
N PRO A 45 -26.52 32.26 -5.66
CA PRO A 45 -26.15 33.27 -6.66
C PRO A 45 -24.67 33.17 -7.03
N GLY A 46 -24.35 33.16 -8.32
CA GLY A 46 -22.99 32.94 -8.83
C GLY A 46 -23.01 32.16 -10.14
N PRO A 47 -21.88 31.53 -10.54
CA PRO A 47 -21.80 30.72 -11.76
C PRO A 47 -22.74 29.52 -11.71
N ASP A 48 -23.25 29.11 -12.88
CA ASP A 48 -24.26 28.04 -13.05
C ASP A 48 -23.82 26.71 -12.43
N HIS A 49 -22.52 26.44 -12.42
CA HIS A 49 -21.94 25.20 -11.94
C HIS A 49 -20.85 25.49 -10.90
N ARG A 50 -20.76 24.59 -9.92
CA ARG A 50 -19.64 24.49 -8.98
C ARG A 50 -18.89 23.19 -9.21
N LEU A 51 -17.58 23.21 -8.97
CA LEU A 51 -16.77 22.00 -8.96
C LEU A 51 -16.71 21.46 -7.53
N VAL A 52 -16.93 20.15 -7.38
CA VAL A 52 -16.82 19.44 -6.10
C VAL A 52 -15.85 18.29 -6.25
N MET A 53 -14.90 18.19 -5.32
CA MET A 53 -13.97 17.07 -5.20
C MET A 53 -13.93 16.59 -3.76
N SER A 54 -13.81 15.28 -3.57
CA SER A 54 -13.69 14.66 -2.25
C SER A 54 -12.23 14.31 -1.99
N VAL A 55 -11.75 14.61 -0.79
CA VAL A 55 -10.44 14.18 -0.30
C VAL A 55 -10.66 13.11 0.76
N ILE A 56 -10.06 11.94 0.52
CA ILE A 56 -10.16 10.75 1.35
C ILE A 56 -8.76 10.48 1.92
N PRO A 57 -8.54 10.69 3.23
CA PRO A 57 -7.30 10.28 3.87
C PRO A 57 -7.11 8.78 3.67
N LEU A 58 -5.93 8.37 3.21
CA LEU A 58 -5.57 6.97 3.10
C LEU A 58 -4.87 6.55 4.40
N ALA A 59 -5.11 5.32 4.84
CA ALA A 59 -4.30 4.75 5.89
C ALA A 59 -2.84 4.68 5.41
N PRO A 60 -1.85 4.99 6.26
CA PRO A 60 -0.45 4.83 5.91
C PRO A 60 -0.21 3.37 5.51
N GLN A 61 0.28 3.15 4.29
CA GLN A 61 0.61 1.79 3.87
C GLN A 61 1.81 1.30 4.69
N PRO A 62 1.75 0.08 5.27
CA PRO A 62 2.89 -0.47 5.98
C PRO A 62 4.05 -0.66 5.00
N GLN A 63 5.18 0.02 5.24
CA GLN A 63 6.40 -0.18 4.47
C GLN A 63 6.90 -1.60 4.73
N GLN A 64 6.72 -2.50 3.75
CA GLN A 64 7.27 -3.85 3.81
C GLN A 64 8.76 -3.79 3.49
N HIS A 65 9.59 -3.71 4.52
CA HIS A 65 11.03 -3.91 4.37
C HIS A 65 11.30 -5.42 4.29
N THR A 66 11.40 -5.95 3.08
CA THR A 66 11.89 -7.33 2.88
C THR A 66 13.41 -7.31 3.04
N VAL A 67 13.88 -7.68 4.24
CA VAL A 67 15.32 -7.90 4.47
C VAL A 67 15.68 -9.24 3.83
N HIS A 68 16.36 -9.18 2.69
CA HIS A 68 16.99 -10.36 2.10
C HIS A 68 18.26 -10.66 2.90
N VAL A 69 18.20 -11.68 3.76
CA VAL A 69 19.40 -12.23 4.39
C VAL A 69 20.00 -13.23 3.40
N GLU A 70 21.03 -12.80 2.67
CA GLU A 70 21.93 -13.73 1.98
C GLU A 70 22.69 -14.48 3.08
N ARG A 71 22.30 -15.73 3.31
CA ARG A 71 23.02 -16.62 4.20
C ARG A 71 24.27 -17.07 3.44
N ASP A 72 25.42 -16.50 3.81
CA ASP A 72 26.73 -16.86 3.29
C ASP A 72 26.97 -18.37 3.53
N ASP A 73 26.89 -19.19 2.49
CA ASP A 73 27.27 -20.62 2.46
C ASP A 73 28.80 -20.76 2.47
N ALA A 74 29.47 -20.06 3.40
CA ALA A 74 30.88 -20.23 3.67
C ALA A 74 31.09 -21.59 4.34
N SER A 75 31.37 -22.58 3.49
CA SER A 75 31.77 -23.95 3.82
C SER A 75 32.92 -23.95 4.84
N PRO A 76 32.79 -24.58 6.02
CA PRO A 76 33.96 -24.92 6.81
C PRO A 76 34.57 -26.19 6.23
N ASP A 77 35.62 -25.97 5.44
CA ASP A 77 36.68 -26.93 5.18
C ASP A 77 37.06 -27.66 6.49
N ARG A 78 36.81 -28.98 6.54
CA ARG A 78 37.33 -29.87 7.57
C ARG A 78 37.99 -31.07 6.91
N SER A 79 39.19 -30.81 6.40
CA SER A 79 40.24 -31.81 6.33
C SER A 79 40.53 -32.36 7.74
N GLY A 80 40.17 -33.63 7.99
CA GLY A 80 40.40 -34.26 9.29
C GLY A 80 39.98 -35.72 9.37
N GLY A 81 40.83 -36.61 8.83
CA GLY A 81 41.17 -37.92 9.40
C GLY A 81 40.08 -39.00 9.55
N GLU A 82 40.32 -40.13 8.87
CA GLU A 82 39.97 -41.49 9.28
C GLU A 82 39.58 -41.66 10.76
N ARG A 83 38.39 -42.23 11.02
CA ARG A 83 38.24 -43.53 11.70
C ARG A 83 36.78 -43.99 11.70
N ASP A 84 36.66 -45.19 11.15
CA ASP A 84 35.62 -46.18 11.32
C ASP A 84 34.98 -46.19 12.73
N GLY A 85 33.66 -46.38 12.82
CA GLY A 85 32.99 -46.58 14.10
C GLY A 85 31.53 -46.10 14.23
N GLY A 86 30.58 -46.85 13.67
CA GLY A 86 29.35 -47.19 14.38
C GLY A 86 28.20 -46.17 14.45
N ARG A 87 27.16 -46.45 13.66
CA ARG A 87 25.71 -46.30 13.94
C ARG A 87 25.27 -45.04 14.73
N ARG A 88 24.65 -44.08 14.04
CA ARG A 88 23.56 -43.27 14.61
C ARG A 88 22.40 -43.15 13.65
N ALA A 89 21.21 -43.24 14.24
CA ALA A 89 19.96 -43.66 13.65
C ALA A 89 19.42 -42.75 12.55
N VAL A 90 18.87 -43.40 11.51
CA VAL A 90 17.81 -42.90 10.64
C VAL A 90 16.62 -42.44 11.49
N GLY A 91 16.55 -41.14 11.74
CA GLY A 91 15.44 -40.47 12.43
C GLY A 91 14.47 -39.85 11.45
N ARG A 92 13.53 -40.67 10.95
CA ARG A 92 12.23 -40.36 10.31
C ARG A 92 11.92 -38.90 9.95
N VAL A 93 11.81 -38.66 8.65
CA VAL A 93 10.54 -38.40 7.94
C VAL A 93 9.47 -37.64 8.75
N GLN A 94 9.26 -36.39 8.33
CA GLN A 94 7.98 -35.69 8.18
C GLN A 94 6.84 -36.08 9.13
N ARG A 95 6.54 -35.19 10.07
CA ARG A 95 5.15 -34.92 10.48
C ARG A 95 4.89 -33.43 10.44
N ARG A 96 4.65 -32.92 9.23
CA ARG A 96 3.83 -31.71 9.04
C ARG A 96 2.50 -31.97 9.75
N ARG A 97 2.19 -31.21 10.80
CA ARG A 97 0.81 -31.13 11.29
C ARG A 97 0.00 -30.43 10.21
N ALA A 98 -0.84 -31.18 9.52
CA ALA A 98 -1.91 -30.62 8.72
C ALA A 98 -2.88 -29.88 9.65
N LEU A 99 -3.12 -28.60 9.39
CA LEU A 99 -4.25 -27.88 9.97
C LEU A 99 -5.54 -28.47 9.37
N PRO A 100 -6.62 -28.65 10.16
CA PRO A 100 -7.87 -29.21 9.65
C PRO A 100 -8.49 -28.30 8.57
N PRO A 101 -9.10 -28.86 7.52
CA PRO A 101 -9.87 -28.07 6.58
C PRO A 101 -11.26 -27.74 7.16
N GLY A 102 -11.56 -26.45 7.23
CA GLY A 102 -12.92 -25.93 7.05
C GLY A 102 -13.85 -25.90 8.27
N SER A 103 -14.47 -24.75 8.46
CA SER A 103 -15.88 -24.66 8.78
C SER A 103 -16.40 -23.41 8.07
N GLY A 104 -17.13 -23.63 6.99
CA GLY A 104 -17.91 -22.57 6.36
C GLY A 104 -18.99 -22.09 7.31
N GLN A 105 -19.15 -20.78 7.35
CA GLN A 105 -20.43 -20.10 7.46
C GLN A 105 -20.39 -18.91 6.50
#